data_AF-D7EAC9-F1
#
_entry.id   AF-D7EAC9-F1
#
_cell.length_a   1.000
_cell.length_b   1.000
_cell.length_c   1.000
_cell.angle_alpha   90.00
_cell.angle_beta   90.00
_cell.angle_gamma   90.00
#
_symmetry.space_group_name_H-M   'P 1'
#
loop_
_entity.id
_entity.type
_entity.pdbx_description
1 polymer ?
#
loop_
_entity_poly.entity_id
_entity_poly.type
_entity_poly.pdbx_seq_one_letter_code
_entity_poly.pdbx_strand_id
1 'polypeptide(L)'
;MSGINPGTVSPKGSDKHKHLIVAIHQIMEEYGWRGIEKHIGSQYDLIIYVKSDSNLEKIELKAQVLGTRLSVNFLGRFAKRNILDKIFDLNTYEIPKKFELAKYVADDGSILNEQRLRNVIGIVVRELEDAAGKK
;
A
#
# COMPACT_ATOMS: atom_id res chain seq x y z
N MET A 1 10.26 48.00 -13.47
CA MET A 1 9.90 47.24 -12.26
C MET A 1 8.59 46.54 -12.54
N SER A 2 8.64 45.27 -12.91
CA SER A 2 7.44 44.48 -13.22
C SER A 2 7.27 43.46 -12.11
N GLY A 3 6.21 43.63 -11.32
CA GLY A 3 5.88 42.77 -10.19
C GLY A 3 5.53 41.36 -10.64
N ILE A 4 6.09 40.37 -9.94
CA ILE A 4 5.70 38.97 -10.06
C ILE A 4 4.44 38.78 -9.22
N ASN A 5 3.32 38.45 -9.87
CA ASN A 5 2.14 37.92 -9.19
C ASN A 5 2.48 36.54 -8.62
N PRO A 6 2.29 36.28 -7.31
CA PRO A 6 2.34 34.93 -6.77
C PRO A 6 1.01 34.25 -7.10
N GLY A 7 0.88 33.79 -8.34
CA GLY A 7 -0.19 32.88 -8.72
C GLY A 7 0.02 31.56 -7.99
N THR A 8 -0.65 31.42 -6.84
CA THR A 8 -1.02 30.20 -6.13
C THR A 8 -0.52 28.91 -6.78
N VAL A 9 0.56 28.36 -6.21
CA VAL A 9 0.97 26.99 -6.46
C VAL A 9 -0.11 26.09 -5.86
N SER A 10 -1.05 25.64 -6.68
CA SER A 10 -1.98 24.58 -6.26
C SER A 10 -1.17 23.36 -5.82
N PRO A 11 -1.50 22.67 -4.70
CA PRO A 11 -0.89 21.40 -4.32
C PRO A 11 -1.36 20.30 -5.28
N LYS A 12 -0.83 20.30 -6.50
CA LYS A 12 -1.33 19.48 -7.62
C LYS A 12 -0.69 18.09 -7.57
N GLY A 13 -1.35 17.16 -6.90
CA GLY A 13 -1.20 15.71 -7.09
C GLY A 13 -0.04 15.03 -6.37
N SER A 14 0.99 15.75 -5.94
CA SER A 14 2.21 15.14 -5.38
C SER A 14 2.00 14.49 -4.02
N ASP A 15 1.07 14.92 -3.19
CA ASP A 15 0.91 14.36 -1.83
C ASP A 15 -0.32 13.48 -1.65
N LYS A 16 -1.27 13.48 -2.59
CA LYS A 16 -2.47 12.62 -2.52
C LYS A 16 -2.13 11.14 -2.32
N HIS A 17 -1.02 10.68 -2.90
CA HIS A 17 -0.56 9.31 -2.69
C HIS A 17 -0.19 9.04 -1.22
N LYS A 18 0.44 9.98 -0.53
CA LYS A 18 0.82 9.83 0.89
C LYS A 18 -0.41 9.69 1.76
N HIS A 19 -1.43 10.52 1.54
CA HIS A 19 -2.70 10.41 2.24
C HIS A 19 -3.35 9.04 2.02
N LEU A 20 -3.37 8.56 0.77
CA LEU A 20 -3.91 7.23 0.46
C LEU A 20 -3.10 6.09 1.09
N ILE A 21 -1.76 6.18 1.09
CA ILE A 21 -0.88 5.19 1.73
C ILE A 21 -1.10 5.15 3.24
N VAL A 22 -1.25 6.31 3.89
CA VAL A 22 -1.58 6.39 5.31
C VAL A 22 -2.95 5.77 5.60
N ALA A 23 -3.95 6.00 4.76
CA ALA A 23 -5.27 5.38 4.92
C ALA A 23 -5.21 3.85 4.74
N ILE A 24 -4.48 3.35 3.74
CA ILE A 24 -4.26 1.91 3.57
C ILE A 24 -3.55 1.33 4.80
N HIS A 25 -2.55 2.04 5.32
CA HIS A 25 -1.80 1.63 6.50
C HIS A 25 -2.69 1.50 7.75
N GLN A 26 -3.55 2.49 8.01
CA GLN A 26 -4.52 2.42 9.11
C GLN A 26 -5.46 1.23 8.96
N ILE A 27 -5.95 0.96 7.75
CA ILE A 27 -6.83 -0.18 7.49
C ILE A 27 -6.08 -1.50 7.73
N MET A 28 -4.82 -1.62 7.30
CA MET A 28 -4.00 -2.80 7.59
C MET A 28 -3.87 -3.03 9.10
N GLU A 29 -3.63 -1.97 9.89
CA GLU A 29 -3.54 -2.05 11.35
C GLU A 29 -4.87 -2.48 11.99
N GLU A 30 -6.02 -2.04 11.46
CA GLU A 30 -7.34 -2.52 11.91
C GLU A 30 -7.57 -4.02 11.63
N TYR A 31 -6.94 -4.57 10.59
CA TYR A 31 -6.91 -6.03 10.33
C TYR A 31 -5.88 -6.79 11.18
N GLY A 32 -5.21 -6.11 12.11
CA GLY A 32 -4.22 -6.68 13.03
C GLY A 32 -2.80 -6.74 12.47
N TRP A 33 -2.54 -6.12 11.33
CA TRP A 33 -1.21 -6.09 10.71
C TRP A 33 -0.42 -4.88 11.20
N ARG A 34 0.62 -5.13 12.00
CA ARG A 34 1.46 -4.06 12.58
C ARG A 34 2.58 -3.67 11.63
N GLY A 35 2.65 -2.39 11.26
CA GLY A 35 3.74 -1.85 10.45
C GLY A 35 5.05 -1.75 11.24
N ILE A 36 6.12 -2.39 10.76
CA ILE A 36 7.45 -2.42 11.43
C ILE A 36 8.54 -1.64 10.68
N GLU A 37 8.33 -1.37 9.39
CA GLU A 37 9.20 -0.53 8.58
C GLU A 37 8.33 0.34 7.68
N LYS A 38 8.64 1.63 7.58
CA LYS A 38 7.87 2.62 6.81
C LYS A 38 8.84 3.52 6.06
N HIS A 39 8.83 3.43 4.74
CA HIS A 39 9.45 4.39 3.84
C HIS A 39 8.35 5.00 3.00
N ILE A 40 8.03 6.28 3.20
CA ILE A 40 7.05 7.01 2.40
C ILE A 40 7.80 8.14 1.71
N GLY A 41 8.05 7.97 0.42
CA GLY A 41 9.04 8.72 -0.33
C GLY A 41 8.48 9.39 -1.57
N SER A 42 9.31 10.16 -2.28
CA SER A 42 8.91 10.79 -3.55
C SER A 42 8.97 9.84 -4.75
N GLN A 43 9.70 8.72 -4.65
CA GLN A 43 9.92 7.77 -5.75
C GLN A 43 9.17 6.45 -5.55
N TYR A 44 9.12 5.94 -4.33
CA TYR A 44 8.40 4.74 -3.96
C TYR A 44 8.00 4.80 -2.49
N ASP A 45 6.95 4.05 -2.15
CA ASP A 45 6.56 3.79 -0.77
C ASP A 45 6.73 2.30 -0.47
N LEU A 46 7.24 2.00 0.72
CA LEU A 46 7.37 0.65 1.25
C LEU A 46 6.84 0.64 2.69
N ILE A 47 5.92 -0.29 2.98
CA ILE A 47 5.56 -0.61 4.36
C ILE A 47 5.65 -2.12 4.56
N ILE A 48 6.36 -2.54 5.61
CA ILE A 48 6.46 -3.95 6.00
C ILE A 48 5.54 -4.18 7.20
N TYR A 49 4.67 -5.17 7.10
CA TYR A 49 3.71 -5.55 8.12
C TYR A 49 3.99 -6.96 8.66
N VAL A 50 3.79 -7.14 9.96
CA VAL A 50 3.82 -8.44 10.64
C VAL A 50 2.58 -8.64 11.49
N LYS A 51 2.18 -9.90 11.66
CA LYS A 51 1.04 -10.31 12.47
C LYS A 51 1.35 -11.66 13.11
N SER A 52 1.31 -11.75 14.44
CA SER A 52 1.83 -12.89 15.20
C SER A 52 1.01 -14.18 15.04
N ASP A 53 -0.28 -14.05 14.74
CA ASP A 53 -1.24 -15.14 14.53
C ASP A 53 -1.47 -15.45 13.04
N SER A 54 -0.69 -14.86 12.14
CA SER A 54 -0.77 -15.12 10.70
C SER A 54 0.11 -16.29 10.28
N ASN A 55 -0.30 -17.00 9.22
CA ASN A 55 0.53 -18.02 8.56
C ASN A 55 1.58 -17.40 7.61
N LEU A 56 1.46 -16.11 7.32
CA LEU A 56 2.45 -15.33 6.57
C LEU A 56 3.56 -14.87 7.52
N GLU A 57 4.79 -14.86 7.02
CA GLU A 57 5.93 -14.25 7.72
C GLU A 57 5.76 -12.72 7.80
N LYS A 58 5.35 -12.11 6.68
CA LYS A 58 5.10 -10.68 6.55
C LYS A 58 4.27 -10.36 5.31
N ILE A 59 3.72 -9.16 5.28
CA ILE A 59 3.21 -8.52 4.07
C ILE A 59 4.09 -7.32 3.74
N GLU A 60 4.59 -7.23 2.52
CA GLU A 60 5.23 -6.02 1.99
C GLU A 60 4.22 -5.27 1.12
N LEU A 61 3.98 -4.00 1.43
CA LEU A 61 3.25 -3.08 0.56
C LEU A 61 4.29 -2.24 -0.18
N LYS A 62 4.35 -2.36 -1.50
CA LYS A 62 5.18 -1.52 -2.37
C LYS A 62 4.29 -0.65 -3.23
N ALA A 63 4.47 0.65 -3.21
CA ALA A 63 3.67 1.56 -4.01
C ALA A 63 4.49 2.54 -4.83
N GLN A 64 3.92 2.93 -5.96
CA GLN A 64 4.50 3.90 -6.88
C GLN A 64 3.39 4.72 -7.54
N VAL A 65 3.64 6.03 -7.66
CA VAL A 65 2.76 6.92 -8.41
C VAL A 65 3.03 6.78 -9.91
N LEU A 66 1.99 6.44 -10.67
CA LEU A 66 1.99 6.33 -12.13
C LEU A 66 0.96 7.29 -12.71
N GLY A 67 1.40 8.51 -13.02
CA GLY A 67 0.50 9.59 -13.48
C GLY A 67 -0.53 9.94 -12.40
N THR A 68 -1.82 9.72 -12.69
CA THR A 68 -2.93 10.01 -11.75
C THR A 68 -3.32 8.82 -10.87
N ARG A 69 -2.55 7.74 -10.92
CA ARG A 69 -2.82 6.49 -10.20
C ARG A 69 -1.72 6.16 -9.21
N LEU A 70 -2.11 5.57 -8.09
CA LEU A 70 -1.21 4.85 -7.20
C LEU A 70 -1.27 3.36 -7.57
N SER A 71 -0.14 2.80 -8.02
CA SER A 71 0.02 1.36 -8.17
C SER A 71 0.54 0.80 -6.86
N VAL A 72 -0.11 -0.22 -6.31
CA VAL A 72 0.26 -0.86 -5.04
C VAL A 72 0.35 -2.35 -5.25
N ASN A 73 1.48 -2.94 -4.91
CA ASN A 73 1.67 -4.38 -4.88
C ASN A 73 1.72 -4.82 -3.42
N PHE A 74 0.84 -5.74 -3.05
CA PHE A 74 0.85 -6.41 -1.76
C PHE A 74 1.51 -7.77 -1.93
N LEU A 75 2.66 -7.97 -1.29
CA LEU A 75 3.45 -9.20 -1.37
C LEU A 75 3.35 -9.93 -0.04
N GLY A 76 2.61 -11.04 -0.03
CA GLY A 76 2.57 -11.98 1.09
C GLY A 76 3.79 -12.88 1.02
N ARG A 77 4.61 -12.87 2.07
CA ARG A 77 5.81 -13.69 2.19
C ARG A 77 5.50 -14.87 3.10
N PHE A 78 5.71 -16.09 2.61
CA PHE A 78 5.54 -17.32 3.40
C PHE A 78 6.86 -17.71 4.06
N ALA A 79 6.79 -18.32 5.24
CA ALA A 79 7.96 -18.86 5.92
C ALA A 79 8.74 -19.81 4.99
N LYS A 80 10.05 -19.56 4.87
CA LYS A 80 10.94 -20.32 3.99
C LYS A 80 11.09 -21.74 4.50
N ARG A 81 10.52 -22.71 3.78
CA ARG A 81 10.66 -24.13 4.12
C ARG A 81 12.00 -24.68 3.61
N ASN A 82 12.50 -24.23 2.45
CA ASN A 82 13.66 -24.83 1.77
C ASN A 82 14.67 -23.78 1.23
N ILE A 83 15.90 -24.21 0.91
CA ILE A 83 16.95 -23.33 0.31
C ILE A 83 16.56 -22.84 -1.09
N LEU A 84 15.92 -23.70 -1.91
CA LEU A 84 15.48 -23.36 -3.26
C LEU A 84 14.43 -22.24 -3.27
N ASP A 85 13.52 -22.23 -2.30
CA ASP A 85 12.51 -21.17 -2.16
C ASP A 85 13.15 -19.79 -1.94
N LYS A 86 14.34 -19.75 -1.32
CA LYS A 86 15.08 -18.51 -1.09
C LYS A 86 15.71 -17.95 -2.37
N ILE A 87 16.09 -18.81 -3.31
CA ILE A 87 16.79 -18.44 -4.54
C ILE A 87 15.81 -17.97 -5.61
N PHE A 88 14.64 -18.63 -5.70
CA PHE A 88 13.66 -18.39 -6.76
C PHE A 88 12.46 -17.53 -6.32
N ASP A 89 12.45 -17.04 -5.07
CA ASP A 89 11.39 -16.20 -4.51
C ASP A 89 9.97 -16.83 -4.57
N LEU A 90 9.92 -18.17 -4.64
CA LEU A 90 8.69 -18.98 -4.78
C LEU A 90 7.78 -18.92 -3.54
N ASN A 91 8.25 -18.28 -2.48
CA ASN A 91 7.52 -18.05 -1.23
C ASN A 91 6.81 -16.67 -1.23
N THR A 92 6.46 -16.15 -2.40
CA THR A 92 5.78 -14.86 -2.54
C THR A 92 4.47 -15.00 -3.27
N TYR A 93 3.42 -14.40 -2.74
CA TYR A 93 2.16 -14.21 -3.44
C TYR A 93 1.90 -12.72 -3.58
N GLU A 94 1.73 -12.26 -4.82
CA GLU A 94 1.60 -10.85 -5.13
C GLU A 94 0.18 -10.52 -5.59
N ILE A 95 -0.43 -9.51 -4.99
CA ILE A 95 -1.72 -8.98 -5.37
C ILE A 95 -1.56 -7.51 -5.80
N PRO A 96 -1.56 -7.21 -7.10
CA PRO A 96 -1.48 -5.84 -7.59
C PRO A 96 -2.84 -5.14 -7.50
N LYS A 97 -2.84 -3.89 -7.05
CA LYS A 97 -3.99 -2.98 -7.04
C LYS A 97 -3.60 -1.63 -7.64
N LYS A 98 -4.58 -0.98 -8.28
CA LYS A 98 -4.42 0.37 -8.83
C LYS A 98 -5.54 1.26 -8.31
N PHE A 99 -5.17 2.40 -7.76
CA PHE A 99 -6.10 3.38 -7.21
C PHE A 99 -6.00 4.68 -7.97
N GLU A 100 -7.11 5.18 -8.52
CA GLU A 100 -7.15 6.52 -9.10
C GLU A 100 -7.19 7.54 -7.97
N LEU A 101 -6.14 8.36 -7.84
CA LEU A 101 -5.95 9.23 -6.67
C LEU A 101 -7.15 10.16 -6.46
N ALA A 102 -7.70 10.74 -7.52
CA ALA A 102 -8.86 11.63 -7.45
C ALA A 102 -10.16 10.94 -6.98
N LYS A 103 -10.24 9.60 -7.01
CA LYS A 103 -11.39 8.85 -6.48
C LYS A 103 -11.28 8.53 -4.99
N TYR A 104 -10.07 8.61 -4.43
CA TYR A 104 -9.82 8.22 -3.04
C TYR A 104 -9.27 9.36 -2.17
N VAL A 105 -8.81 10.47 -2.77
CA VAL A 105 -8.27 11.61 -2.04
C VAL A 105 -8.71 12.92 -2.70
N ALA A 106 -9.39 13.76 -1.92
CA ALA A 106 -9.79 15.10 -2.31
C ALA A 106 -8.58 16.05 -2.35
N ASP A 107 -8.77 17.26 -2.90
CA ASP A 107 -7.67 18.24 -3.03
C ASP A 107 -7.19 18.79 -1.68
N ASP A 108 -8.02 18.70 -0.65
CA ASP A 108 -7.70 19.04 0.75
C ASP A 108 -7.01 17.89 1.51
N GLY A 109 -6.79 16.74 0.87
CA GLY A 109 -6.19 15.55 1.48
C GLY A 109 -7.18 14.62 2.21
N SER A 110 -8.48 14.95 2.22
CA SER A 110 -9.51 14.11 2.82
C SER A 110 -9.68 12.78 2.06
N ILE A 111 -9.86 11.68 2.78
CA ILE A 111 -10.09 10.35 2.19
C ILE A 111 -11.52 10.24 1.68
N LEU A 112 -11.65 9.83 0.43
CA LEU A 112 -12.91 9.56 -0.26
C LEU A 112 -13.11 8.05 -0.39
N ASN A 113 -14.37 7.62 -0.50
CA ASN A 113 -14.73 6.21 -0.75
C ASN A 113 -14.08 5.22 0.25
N GLU A 114 -13.98 5.61 1.52
CA GLU A 114 -13.27 4.83 2.55
C GLU A 114 -13.81 3.39 2.68
N GLN A 115 -15.13 3.19 2.63
CA GLN A 115 -15.72 1.85 2.66
C GLN A 115 -15.24 0.98 1.49
N ARG A 116 -15.11 1.56 0.29
CA ARG A 116 -14.59 0.84 -0.87
C ARG A 116 -13.12 0.50 -0.68
N LEU A 117 -12.33 1.43 -0.13
CA LEU A 117 -10.92 1.18 0.19
C LEU A 117 -10.80 0.02 1.19
N ARG A 118 -11.55 0.07 2.29
CA ARG A 118 -11.64 -1.00 3.30
C ARG A 118 -12.00 -2.35 2.68
N ASN A 119 -13.01 -2.39 1.81
CA ASN A 119 -13.39 -3.63 1.12
C ASN A 119 -12.26 -4.19 0.25
N VAL A 120 -11.56 -3.34 -0.50
CA VAL A 120 -10.43 -3.76 -1.35
C VAL A 120 -9.29 -4.32 -0.49
N ILE A 121 -8.91 -3.63 0.58
CA ILE A 121 -7.84 -4.08 1.47
C ILE A 121 -8.24 -5.36 2.22
N GLY A 122 -9.49 -5.48 2.66
CA GLY A 122 -10.00 -6.70 3.30
C GLY A 122 -9.97 -7.93 2.37
N ILE A 123 -10.27 -7.75 1.08
CA ILE A 123 -10.12 -8.81 0.07
C ILE A 123 -8.63 -9.18 -0.08
N VAL A 124 -7.74 -8.20 -0.20
CA VAL A 124 -6.29 -8.44 -0.30
C VAL A 124 -5.76 -9.24 0.88
N VAL A 125 -6.07 -8.81 2.11
CA VAL A 125 -5.62 -9.51 3.33
C VAL A 125 -6.13 -10.94 3.34
N ARG A 126 -7.40 -11.16 3.02
CA ARG A 126 -7.99 -12.50 2.97
C ARG A 126 -7.33 -13.40 1.92
N GLU A 127 -7.14 -12.89 0.70
CA GLU A 127 -6.50 -13.64 -0.38
C GLU A 127 -5.06 -14.04 -0.03
N LEU A 128 -4.31 -13.16 0.64
CA LEU A 128 -2.95 -13.46 1.11
C LEU A 128 -2.94 -14.54 2.21
N GLU A 129 -3.84 -14.43 3.19
CA GLU A 129 -3.98 -15.40 4.28
C GLU A 129 -4.46 -16.77 3.77
N ASP A 130 -5.44 -16.79 2.85
CA ASP A 130 -5.94 -18.02 2.22
C ASP A 130 -4.83 -18.71 1.41
N ALA A 131 -3.97 -17.94 0.73
CA ALA A 131 -2.82 -18.48 0.01
C ALA A 131 -1.79 -19.09 0.97
N ALA A 132 -1.66 -18.58 2.19
CA ALA A 132 -0.77 -19.11 3.22
C ALA A 132 -1.32 -20.39 3.86
N GLY A 133 -2.63 -20.46 4.10
CA GLY A 133 -3.28 -21.62 4.73
C GLY A 133 -3.42 -22.86 3.82
N LYS A 134 -3.28 -22.70 2.50
CA LYS A 134 -3.42 -23.79 1.52
C LYS A 134 -2.13 -24.59 1.24
N LYS A 135 -0.99 -24.24 1.85
CA LYS A 135 0.33 -24.85 1.58
C LYS A 135 0.90 -25.57 2.80
#